data_AF-A0A3D4AZX1-F1
#
_entry.id   AF-A0A3D4AZX1-F1
#
_cell.length_a   1.000
_cell.length_b   1.000
_cell.length_c   1.000
_cell.angle_alpha   90.00
_cell.angle_beta   90.00
_cell.angle_gamma   90.00
#
_symmetry.space_group_name_H-M   'P 1'
#
loop_
_entity.id
_entity.type
_entity.pdbx_description
1 polymer ?
#
loop_
_entity_poly.entity_id
_entity_poly.type
_entity_poly.pdbx_seq_one_letter_code
_entity_poly.pdbx_strand_id
1 'polypeptide(L)' 'LLNDVPNYSCSTLTHLVGDREITTVEGLAGDDGKLHPVQQAFMDELSPQCGFCTPGQVMTAV' A
#
# COMPACT_ATOMS: atom_id res chain seq x y z
N LEU A 1 -0.53 -5.87 0.16
CA LEU A 1 0.55 -6.65 0.80
C LEU A 1 0.06 -8.04 1.12
N LEU A 2 0.30 -9.08 0.32
CA LEU A 2 0.24 -10.46 0.82
C LEU A 2 1.64 -11.05 0.63
N ASN A 3 2.43 -11.13 1.70
CA ASN A 3 3.86 -11.43 1.64
C ASN A 3 4.56 -10.60 0.54
N ASP A 4 4.49 -9.28 0.66
CA ASP A 4 5.07 -8.31 -0.30
C ASP A 4 4.50 -8.30 -1.73
N VAL A 5 3.50 -9.14 -2.04
CA VAL A 5 2.86 -9.16 -3.37
C VAL A 5 1.56 -8.33 -3.38
N PRO A 6 1.39 -7.38 -4.31
CA PRO A 6 0.14 -6.65 -4.47
C PRO A 6 -0.98 -7.56 -4.96
N ASN A 7 -2.15 -7.45 -4.33
CA ASN A 7 -3.35 -8.21 -4.66
C ASN A 7 -4.57 -7.29 -4.55
N TYR A 8 -5.57 -7.48 -5.40
CA TYR A 8 -6.85 -6.80 -5.25
C TYR A 8 -7.60 -7.37 -4.04
N SER A 9 -7.73 -6.57 -2.98
CA SER A 9 -8.38 -6.99 -1.73
C SER A 9 -9.84 -7.40 -1.93
N CYS A 10 -10.56 -6.72 -2.83
CA CYS A 10 -11.96 -7.04 -3.15
C CYS A 10 -12.14 -8.40 -3.84
N SER A 11 -11.10 -8.95 -4.45
CA SER A 11 -11.12 -10.25 -5.13
C SER A 11 -10.39 -11.35 -4.34
N THR A 12 -9.83 -11.00 -3.17
CA THR A 12 -9.12 -11.95 -2.31
C THR A 12 -10.04 -12.42 -1.20
N LEU A 13 -10.36 -13.71 -1.18
CA LEU A 13 -11.16 -14.28 -0.11
C LEU A 13 -10.31 -14.46 1.15
N THR A 14 -10.82 -14.04 2.30
CA THR A 14 -10.09 -14.08 3.58
C THR A 14 -9.58 -15.48 3.92
N HIS A 15 -10.34 -16.54 3.59
CA HIS A 15 -9.91 -17.93 3.83
C HIS A 15 -8.66 -18.35 3.03
N LEU A 16 -8.39 -17.70 1.89
CA LEU A 16 -7.19 -17.95 1.10
C LEU A 16 -5.97 -17.27 1.71
N VAL A 17 -6.14 -16.24 2.54
CA VAL A 17 -5.05 -15.46 3.12
C VAL A 17 -4.24 -16.30 4.12
N GLY A 18 -4.90 -17.03 5.01
CA GLY A 18 -4.24 -17.87 6.02
C GLY A 18 -3.32 -17.04 6.93
N ASP A 19 -2.14 -17.57 7.22
CA ASP A 19 -1.12 -16.93 8.07
C ASP A 19 -0.17 -15.99 7.29
N ARG A 20 -0.54 -15.59 6.07
CA ARG A 20 0.28 -14.66 5.28
C ARG A 20 0.32 -13.29 5.92
N GLU A 21 1.48 -12.64 5.81
CA GLU A 21 1.66 -11.27 6.25
C GLU A 21 0.82 -10.32 5.39
N ILE A 22 0.04 -9.47 6.06
CA ILE A 22 -0.80 -8.47 5.41
C ILE A 22 -0.21 -7.09 5.67
N THR A 23 0.09 -6.39 4.58
CA THR A 23 0.47 -4.97 4.60
C THR A 23 -0.53 -4.16 3.78
N THR A 24 -1.10 -3.12 4.38
CA THR A 24 -1.96 -2.12 3.73
C THR A 24 -1.23 -0.78 3.63
N VAL A 25 -1.86 0.23 3.03
CA VAL A 25 -1.22 1.55 2.81
C VAL A 25 -0.81 2.22 4.12
N GLU A 26 -1.57 1.98 5.18
CA GLU A 26 -1.34 2.48 6.53
C GLU A 26 -0.10 1.86 7.17
N GLY A 27 0.28 0.64 6.75
CA GLY A 27 1.44 -0.09 7.26
C GLY A 27 2.76 0.23 6.56
N LEU A 28 2.78 1.15 5.59
CA LEU A 28 4.00 1.51 4.85
C LEU A 28 4.88 2.54 5.57
N ALA A 29 4.28 3.39 6.39
CA ALA A 29 5.06 4.35 7.18
C ALA A 29 5.81 3.60 8.29
N GLY A 30 7.04 4.00 8.56
CA GLY A 30 7.80 3.47 9.69
C GLY A 30 7.20 3.88 11.04
N ASP A 31 7.58 3.18 12.11
CA ASP A 31 7.12 3.48 13.48
C ASP A 31 7.46 4.91 13.94
N ASP A 32 8.48 5.53 13.34
CA ASP A 32 8.87 6.93 13.56
C ASP A 32 8.05 7.94 12.75
N GLY A 33 7.04 7.48 12.01
CA GLY A 33 6.18 8.26 11.14
C GLY A 33 6.82 8.64 9.80
N LYS A 34 8.03 8.15 9.48
CA LYS A 34 8.62 8.40 8.17
C LYS A 34 7.85 7.68 7.08
N LEU A 35 7.57 8.41 6.00
CA LEU A 35 6.93 7.87 4.81
C LEU A 35 7.85 6.86 4.12
N HIS A 36 7.23 5.83 3.52
CA HIS A 36 7.93 4.96 2.59
C HIS A 36 8.47 5.78 1.40
N PRO A 37 9.64 5.45 0.82
CA PRO A 37 10.19 6.19 -0.34
C PRO A 37 9.19 6.41 -1.48
N VAL A 38 8.32 5.43 -1.74
CA VAL A 38 7.24 5.55 -2.74
C VAL A 38 6.19 6.59 -2.32
N GLN A 39 5.77 6.63 -1.04
CA GLN A 39 4.83 7.64 -0.54
C GLN A 39 5.43 9.05 -0.66
N GLN A 40 6.72 9.20 -0.31
CA GLN A 40 7.43 10.48 -0.45
C GLN A 40 7.51 10.92 -1.91
N ALA A 41 7.88 10.03 -2.83
CA ALA A 41 7.94 10.34 -4.27
C ALA A 41 6.58 10.78 -4.83
N PHE A 42 5.47 10.19 -4.38
CA PHE A 42 4.14 10.62 -4.80
C PHE A 42 3.82 12.06 -4.35
N MET A 43 4.30 12.47 -3.18
CA MET A 43 4.15 13.85 -2.71
C MET A 43 5.04 14.81 -3.51
N ASP A 44 6.31 14.45 -3.72
CA ASP A 44 7.28 15.27 -4.42
C ASP A 44 6.87 15.53 -5.88
N GLU A 45 6.26 14.54 -6.53
CA GLU A 45 5.80 14.60 -7.91
C GLU A 45 4.33 15.04 -8.07
N LEU A 46 3.69 15.51 -6.98
CA LEU A 46 2.29 15.98 -6.98
C LEU A 46 1.32 14.97 -7.62
N SER A 47 1.57 13.67 -7.40
CA SER A 47 0.81 12.57 -8.03
C SER A 47 -0.67 12.53 -7.62
N PRO A 48 -1.04 12.74 -6.33
CA PRO A 48 -2.43 12.74 -5.92
C PRO A 48 -3.19 13.99 -6.41
N GLN A 49 -4.37 13.79 -7.01
CA GLN A 49 -5.35 14.87 -7.22
C GLN A 49 -6.47 14.78 -6.17
N CYS A 50 -7.54 14.01 -6.44
CA CYS A 50 -8.59 13.75 -5.44
C CYS A 50 -8.16 12.76 -4.35
N GLY A 51 -7.01 12.10 -4.53
CA GLY A 51 -6.43 11.18 -3.57
C GLY A 51 -7.01 9.76 -3.56
N PHE A 52 -8.19 9.52 -4.14
CA PHE A 52 -8.92 8.25 -3.99
C PHE A 52 -8.16 7.01 -4.48
N CYS A 53 -7.44 7.11 -5.60
CA CYS A 53 -6.66 5.99 -6.14
C CYS A 53 -5.26 5.84 -5.54
N THR A 54 -4.77 6.86 -4.82
CA THR A 54 -3.40 6.93 -4.29
C THR A 54 -3.02 5.70 -3.47
N PRO A 55 -3.88 5.20 -2.54
CA PRO A 55 -3.55 4.00 -1.79
C PRO A 55 -3.23 2.81 -2.68
N GLY A 56 -4.06 2.54 -3.69
CA GLY A 56 -3.85 1.42 -4.60
C GLY A 56 -2.60 1.59 -5.48
N GLN A 57 -2.35 2.81 -5.96
CA GLN A 57 -1.17 3.12 -6.76
C GLN A 57 0.13 2.96 -5.95
N VAL A 58 0.16 3.51 -4.73
CA VAL A 58 1.29 3.35 -3.81
C VAL A 58 1.52 1.87 -3.54
N MET A 59 0.50 1.12 -3.11
CA MET A 59 0.60 -0.32 -2.81
C MET A 59 1.04 -1.18 -4.00
N THR A 60 0.89 -0.70 -5.24
CA THR A 60 1.34 -1.41 -6.45
C THR A 60 2.80 -1.09 -6.80
N ALA A 61 3.32 0.04 -6.32
CA ALA A 61 4.66 0.53 -6.61
C ALA A 61 5.69 0.25 -5.51
N VAL A 62 5.25 -0.20 -4.33
CA VAL A 62 6.09 -0.78 -3.26
C VAL A 62 6.52 -2.18 -3.64
#